data_AF-A0AAP9ECV0-F1
#
_entry.id   AF-A0AAP9ECV0-F1
#
_cell.length_a   1.000
_cell.length_b   1.000
_cell.length_c   1.000
_cell.angle_alpha   90.00
_cell.angle_beta   90.00
_cell.angle_gamma   90.00
#
_symmetry.space_group_name_H-M   'P 1'
#
loop_
_entity.id
_entity.type
_entity.pdbx_description
1 polymer ?
#
loop_
_entity_poly.entity_id
_entity_poly.type
_entity_poly.pdbx_seq_one_letter_code
_entity_poly.pdbx_strand_id
1 'polypeptide(L)'
;MSDLFYTKLRSMVGLQGLLSLVFGLLIVFWPNRTAAAVTIMVGIAFIAIGAAYVAAIGTHDDESAWARLGSFLVGVIYLVAGVFSFINLYAATAYLFLIVGLLVGITWIVEAIVTFASLKYFERKGWAVFSALISLLAGIVLLFSPLIGAAILWLLLGLAMIIVGVVKIFQYFTWSHRHA
;
A
#
# COMPACT_ATOMS: atom_id res chain seq x y z
N MET A 1 -27.91 -19.57 12.00
CA MET A 1 -26.78 -18.62 12.05
C MET A 1 -27.11 -17.61 13.14
N SER A 2 -26.30 -17.44 14.18
CA SER A 2 -26.72 -16.78 15.43
C SER A 2 -26.81 -15.25 15.30
N ASP A 3 -27.73 -14.61 16.03
CA ASP A 3 -27.91 -13.14 16.05
C ASP A 3 -26.64 -12.38 16.45
N LEU A 4 -25.80 -13.03 17.27
CA LEU A 4 -24.47 -12.56 17.63
C LEU A 4 -23.56 -12.40 16.40
N PHE A 5 -23.60 -13.34 15.46
CA PHE A 5 -22.78 -13.30 14.25
C PHE A 5 -23.20 -12.14 13.34
N TYR A 6 -24.50 -11.93 13.16
CA TYR A 6 -25.03 -10.81 12.38
C TYR A 6 -24.67 -9.45 12.99
N THR A 7 -24.80 -9.31 14.31
CA THR A 7 -24.46 -8.06 15.01
C THR A 7 -22.96 -7.76 14.92
N LYS A 8 -22.11 -8.78 15.05
CA LYS A 8 -20.66 -8.64 14.85
C LYS A 8 -20.32 -8.18 13.44
N LEU A 9 -20.86 -8.84 12.41
CA LEU A 9 -20.64 -8.44 11.01
C LEU A 9 -21.04 -6.99 10.74
N ARG A 10 -22.24 -6.60 11.18
CA ARG A 10 -22.73 -5.22 11.02
C ARG A 10 -21.80 -4.21 11.72
N SER A 11 -21.40 -4.49 12.96
CA SER A 11 -20.48 -3.62 13.70
C SER A 11 -19.10 -3.50 13.02
N MET A 12 -18.59 -4.59 12.45
CA MET A 12 -17.32 -4.60 11.71
C MET A 12 -17.41 -3.74 10.44
N VAL A 13 -18.51 -3.81 9.68
CA VAL A 13 -18.72 -2.98 8.49
C VAL A 13 -18.80 -1.50 8.86
N GLY A 14 -19.55 -1.16 9.91
CA GLY A 14 -19.65 0.21 10.41
C GLY A 14 -18.30 0.77 10.87
N LEU A 15 -17.56 -0.01 11.68
CA LEU A 15 -16.22 0.38 12.15
C LEU A 15 -15.23 0.53 10.99
N GLN A 16 -15.22 -0.41 10.04
CA GLN A 16 -14.35 -0.33 8.87
C GLN A 16 -14.69 0.88 7.99
N GLY A 17 -15.98 1.18 7.83
CA GLY A 17 -16.44 2.38 7.11
C GLY A 17 -15.98 3.67 7.79
N LEU A 18 -16.14 3.76 9.11
CA LEU A 18 -15.70 4.90 9.90
C LEU A 18 -14.18 5.09 9.82
N LEU A 19 -13.41 4.03 10.04
CA LEU A 19 -11.94 4.08 9.95
C LEU A 19 -11.49 4.50 8.55
N SER A 20 -12.06 3.88 7.50
CA SER A 20 -11.76 4.23 6.11
C SER A 20 -12.04 5.72 5.83
N LEU A 21 -13.18 6.22 6.30
CA LEU A 21 -13.55 7.62 6.11
C LEU A 21 -12.57 8.56 6.83
N VAL A 22 -12.25 8.27 8.09
CA VAL A 22 -11.31 9.07 8.89
C VAL A 22 -9.93 9.11 8.21
N PHE A 23 -9.35 7.95 7.86
CA PHE A 23 -8.05 7.91 7.19
C PHE A 23 -8.08 8.61 5.82
N GLY A 24 -9.15 8.43 5.05
CA GLY A 24 -9.31 9.11 3.77
C GLY A 24 -9.34 10.63 3.92
N LEU A 25 -10.08 11.16 4.90
CA LEU A 25 -10.11 12.59 5.22
C LEU A 25 -8.74 13.09 5.67
N LEU A 26 -8.06 12.37 6.57
CA LEU A 26 -6.71 12.74 7.03
C LEU A 26 -5.73 12.86 5.86
N ILE A 27 -5.79 11.93 4.89
CA ILE A 27 -4.92 11.95 3.71
C ILE A 27 -5.19 13.17 2.83
N VAL A 28 -6.47 13.46 2.55
CA VAL A 28 -6.83 14.55 1.64
C VAL A 28 -6.56 15.92 2.26
N PHE A 29 -6.84 16.11 3.56
CA PHE A 29 -6.65 17.39 4.23
C PHE A 29 -5.23 17.61 4.77
N TRP A 30 -4.50 16.54 5.10
CA TRP A 30 -3.11 16.60 5.59
C TRP A 30 -2.19 15.59 4.90
N PRO A 31 -1.98 15.70 3.57
CA PRO A 31 -1.22 14.72 2.80
C PRO A 31 0.22 14.56 3.28
N ASN A 32 0.90 15.67 3.60
CA ASN A 32 2.30 15.63 4.05
C ASN A 32 2.46 14.94 5.41
N ARG A 33 1.52 15.19 6.35
CA ARG A 33 1.61 14.59 7.69
C ARG A 33 1.24 13.12 7.69
N THR A 34 0.25 12.74 6.89
CA THR A 34 -0.15 11.33 6.74
C THR A 34 0.92 10.51 6.04
N ALA A 35 1.56 11.05 5.00
CA ALA A 35 2.71 10.43 4.33
C ALA A 35 3.89 10.24 5.29
N ALA A 36 4.20 11.26 6.11
CA ALA A 36 5.22 11.19 7.14
C ALA A 36 4.89 10.14 8.21
N ALA A 37 3.63 10.05 8.66
CA ALA A 37 3.19 9.03 9.60
C ALA A 37 3.40 7.60 9.05
N VAL A 38 3.05 7.36 7.79
CA VAL A 38 3.32 6.06 7.14
C VAL A 38 4.81 5.79 7.00
N THR A 39 5.60 6.82 6.69
CA THR A 39 7.06 6.68 6.63
C THR A 39 7.64 6.26 7.99
N ILE A 40 7.15 6.84 9.08
CA ILE A 40 7.54 6.42 10.44
C ILE A 40 7.17 4.94 10.66
N MET A 41 5.95 4.53 10.31
CA MET A 41 5.52 3.14 10.48
C MET A 41 6.42 2.16 9.70
N VAL A 42 6.80 2.52 8.46
CA VAL A 42 7.74 1.75 7.65
C VAL A 42 9.14 1.73 8.29
N GLY A 43 9.61 2.86 8.83
CA GLY A 43 10.88 2.93 9.55
C GLY A 43 10.92 2.00 10.77
N ILE A 44 9.85 1.98 11.57
CA ILE A 44 9.71 1.04 12.71
C ILE A 44 9.78 -0.42 12.21
N ALA A 45 9.06 -0.73 11.13
CA ALA A 45 9.06 -2.07 10.56
C ALA A 45 10.46 -2.48 10.06
N PHE A 46 11.18 -1.57 9.40
CA PHE A 46 12.55 -1.82 8.95
C PHE A 46 13.51 -2.06 10.13
N ILE A 47 13.37 -1.32 11.22
CA ILE A 47 14.16 -1.60 12.44
C ILE A 47 13.86 -2.98 12.99
N ALA A 48 12.56 -3.34 13.10
CA ALA A 48 12.15 -4.64 13.63
C ALA A 48 12.65 -5.81 12.75
N ILE A 49 12.51 -5.68 11.43
CA ILE A 49 13.00 -6.67 10.45
C ILE A 49 14.53 -6.78 10.52
N GLY A 50 15.24 -5.66 10.53
CA GLY A 50 16.70 -5.64 10.62
C GLY A 50 17.22 -6.27 11.91
N ALA A 51 16.58 -5.97 13.04
CA ALA A 51 16.90 -6.58 14.33
C ALA A 51 16.64 -8.10 14.31
N ALA A 52 15.55 -8.56 13.69
CA ALA A 52 15.26 -9.98 13.55
C ALA A 52 16.32 -10.72 12.70
N TYR A 53 16.75 -10.13 11.58
CA TYR A 53 17.83 -10.69 10.75
C TYR A 53 19.15 -10.81 11.51
N VAL A 54 19.53 -9.78 12.29
CA VAL A 54 20.77 -9.81 13.08
C VAL A 54 20.66 -10.83 14.22
N ALA A 55 19.51 -10.92 14.89
CA ALA A 55 19.28 -11.88 15.96
C ALA A 55 19.33 -13.34 15.47
N ALA A 56 18.89 -13.60 14.24
CA ALA A 56 18.84 -14.95 13.66
C ALA A 56 20.23 -15.55 13.33
N ILE A 57 21.29 -14.74 13.26
CA ILE A 57 22.65 -15.21 12.92
C ILE A 57 23.17 -16.22 13.95
N GLY A 58 22.80 -16.04 15.23
CA GLY A 58 23.28 -16.88 16.34
C GLY A 58 22.45 -18.13 16.61
N THR A 59 21.37 -18.37 15.86
CA THR A 59 20.43 -19.48 16.16
C THR A 59 20.58 -20.68 15.22
N HIS A 60 21.33 -20.57 14.13
CA HIS A 60 21.47 -21.64 13.14
C HIS A 60 22.94 -22.04 12.94
N ASP A 61 23.39 -23.01 13.74
CA ASP A 61 24.77 -23.51 13.72
C ASP A 61 25.14 -24.25 12.42
N ASP A 62 24.14 -24.76 11.68
CA ASP A 62 24.31 -25.53 10.43
C ASP A 62 24.31 -24.69 9.14
N GLU A 63 24.13 -23.36 9.23
CA GLU A 63 24.13 -22.50 8.05
C GLU A 63 25.52 -22.22 7.48
N SER A 64 25.62 -22.20 6.15
CA SER A 64 26.85 -21.79 5.46
C SER A 64 27.27 -20.37 5.86
N ALA A 65 28.58 -20.13 5.92
CA ALA A 65 29.13 -18.80 6.24
C ALA A 65 28.60 -17.69 5.31
N TRP A 66 28.31 -18.03 4.04
CA TRP A 66 27.72 -17.12 3.06
C TRP A 66 26.27 -16.74 3.38
N ALA A 67 25.46 -17.68 3.87
CA ALA A 67 24.08 -17.41 4.28
C ALA A 67 24.06 -16.47 5.49
N ARG A 68 24.93 -16.72 6.49
CA ARG A 68 25.07 -15.85 7.67
C ARG A 68 25.48 -14.43 7.31
N LEU A 69 26.46 -14.29 6.42
CA LEU A 69 26.90 -12.98 5.94
C LEU A 69 25.79 -12.26 5.17
N GLY A 70 25.04 -12.97 4.33
CA GLY A 70 23.88 -12.43 3.62
C GLY A 70 22.82 -11.89 4.57
N SER A 71 22.42 -12.70 5.56
CA SER A 71 21.44 -12.31 6.59
C SER A 71 21.91 -11.10 7.40
N PHE A 72 23.19 -11.06 7.76
CA PHE A 72 23.77 -9.90 8.46
C PHE A 72 23.70 -8.63 7.61
N LEU A 73 24.17 -8.69 6.36
CA LEU A 73 24.19 -7.53 5.47
C LEU A 73 22.77 -7.01 5.21
N VAL A 74 21.82 -7.91 4.95
CA VAL A 74 20.41 -7.55 4.80
C VAL A 74 19.87 -6.90 6.08
N GLY A 75 20.15 -7.48 7.25
CA GLY A 75 19.76 -6.92 8.53
C GLY A 75 20.30 -5.51 8.76
N VAL A 76 21.59 -5.28 8.48
CA VAL A 76 22.22 -3.97 8.58
C VAL A 76 21.60 -2.96 7.63
N ILE A 77 21.31 -3.34 6.38
CA ILE A 77 20.64 -2.45 5.40
C ILE A 77 19.27 -2.01 5.93
N TYR A 78 18.47 -2.95 6.45
CA TYR A 78 17.16 -2.63 7.05
C TYR A 78 17.30 -1.70 8.27
N LEU A 79 18.25 -1.97 9.17
CA LEU A 79 18.49 -1.10 10.33
C LEU A 79 18.89 0.31 9.91
N VAL A 80 19.80 0.45 8.94
CA VAL A 80 20.25 1.76 8.45
C VAL A 80 19.09 2.52 7.80
N ALA A 81 18.30 1.87 6.95
CA ALA A 81 17.13 2.49 6.33
C ALA A 81 16.07 2.89 7.38
N GLY A 82 15.85 2.04 8.38
CA GLY A 82 14.94 2.30 9.49
C GLY A 82 15.39 3.45 10.39
N VAL A 83 16.67 3.53 10.74
CA VAL A 83 17.20 4.67 11.52
C VAL A 83 17.19 5.96 10.71
N PHE A 84 17.56 5.89 9.42
CA PHE A 84 17.53 7.04 8.52
C PHE A 84 16.15 7.70 8.43
N SER A 85 15.07 6.92 8.53
CA SER A 85 13.70 7.45 8.49
C SER A 85 13.34 8.34 9.68
N PHE A 86 14.05 8.23 10.80
CA PHE A 86 13.91 9.13 11.95
C PHE A 86 14.88 10.31 11.93
N ILE A 87 16.06 10.15 11.31
CA ILE A 87 17.05 11.23 11.20
C ILE A 87 16.54 12.34 10.28
N ASN A 88 15.99 11.97 9.12
CA ASN A 88 15.45 12.93 8.17
C ASN A 88 14.14 12.40 7.60
N LEU A 89 13.06 12.63 8.34
CA LEU A 89 11.73 12.16 7.98
C LEU A 89 11.26 12.71 6.62
N TYR A 90 11.56 13.98 6.32
CA TYR A 90 11.19 14.58 5.03
C TYR A 90 11.87 13.86 3.85
N ALA A 91 13.19 13.65 3.92
CA ALA A 91 13.92 12.95 2.89
C ALA A 91 13.45 11.49 2.79
N ALA A 92 13.25 10.81 3.91
CA ALA A 92 12.76 9.43 3.93
C ALA A 92 11.37 9.29 3.31
N THR A 93 10.44 10.23 3.57
CA THR A 93 9.13 10.24 2.92
C THR A 93 9.26 10.47 1.41
N ALA A 94 10.14 11.38 0.98
CA ALA A 94 10.40 11.60 -0.43
C ALA A 94 10.98 10.35 -1.12
N TYR A 95 11.95 9.66 -0.50
CA TYR A 95 12.50 8.41 -1.04
C TYR A 95 11.46 7.29 -1.06
N LEU A 96 10.61 7.18 -0.04
CA LEU A 96 9.51 6.22 -0.03
C LEU A 96 8.57 6.48 -1.22
N PHE A 97 8.19 7.73 -1.44
CA PHE A 97 7.32 8.12 -2.57
C PHE A 97 8.00 7.90 -3.91
N LEU A 98 9.30 8.17 -4.00
CA LEU A 98 10.09 7.89 -5.20
C LEU A 98 10.06 6.39 -5.53
N ILE A 99 10.39 5.54 -4.56
CA ILE A 99 10.43 4.08 -4.75
C ILE A 99 9.03 3.56 -5.10
N VAL A 100 8.01 3.94 -4.33
CA VAL A 100 6.63 3.51 -4.58
C VAL A 100 6.14 4.00 -5.94
N GLY A 101 6.39 5.26 -6.28
CA GLY A 101 6.01 5.82 -7.58
C GLY A 101 6.65 5.06 -8.75
N LEU A 102 7.95 4.77 -8.67
CA LEU A 102 8.64 3.97 -9.68
C LEU A 102 8.08 2.55 -9.77
N LEU A 103 7.91 1.86 -8.63
CA LEU A 103 7.40 0.50 -8.61
C LEU A 103 5.99 0.41 -9.19
N VAL A 104 5.10 1.32 -8.78
CA VAL A 104 3.73 1.38 -9.32
C VAL A 104 3.75 1.70 -10.82
N GLY A 105 4.64 2.61 -11.24
CA GLY A 105 4.83 2.94 -12.66
C GLY A 105 5.23 1.72 -13.49
N ILE A 106 6.20 0.95 -13.01
CA ILE A 106 6.63 -0.31 -13.65
C ILE A 106 5.48 -1.30 -13.68
N THR A 107 4.76 -1.51 -12.57
CA THR A 107 3.66 -2.48 -12.53
C THR A 107 2.56 -2.14 -13.52
N TRP A 108 2.18 -0.87 -13.65
CA TRP A 108 1.13 -0.45 -14.59
C TRP A 108 1.56 -0.61 -16.06
N ILE A 109 2.83 -0.33 -16.38
CA ILE A 109 3.38 -0.60 -17.72
C ILE A 109 3.34 -2.11 -18.01
N VAL A 110 3.78 -2.94 -17.06
CA VAL A 110 3.76 -4.40 -17.22
C VAL A 110 2.32 -4.91 -17.39
N GLU A 111 1.38 -4.44 -16.58
CA GLU A 111 -0.04 -4.77 -16.72
C GLU A 111 -0.60 -4.38 -18.09
N ALA A 112 -0.24 -3.21 -18.62
CA ALA A 112 -0.62 -2.79 -19.96
C ALA A 112 -0.05 -3.74 -21.03
N ILE A 113 1.23 -4.09 -20.96
CA ILE A 113 1.87 -5.04 -21.89
C ILE A 113 1.16 -6.40 -21.84
N VAL A 114 0.89 -6.92 -20.64
CA VAL A 114 0.17 -8.19 -20.47
C VAL A 114 -1.25 -8.10 -21.04
N THR A 115 -1.95 -6.99 -20.85
CA THR A 115 -3.30 -6.78 -21.39
C THR A 115 -3.29 -6.74 -22.91
N PHE A 116 -2.32 -6.05 -23.52
CA PHE A 116 -2.14 -6.06 -24.98
C PHE A 116 -1.80 -7.45 -25.52
N ALA A 117 -0.94 -8.20 -24.84
CA ALA A 117 -0.58 -9.57 -25.22
C ALA A 117 -1.75 -10.55 -25.10
N SER A 118 -2.72 -10.28 -24.22
CA SER A 118 -3.86 -11.14 -23.93
C SER A 118 -5.16 -10.72 -24.64
N LEU A 119 -5.13 -9.74 -25.56
CA LEU A 119 -6.32 -9.23 -26.26
C LEU A 119 -7.22 -10.29 -26.90
N LYS A 120 -6.65 -11.42 -27.35
CA LYS A 120 -7.42 -12.52 -27.95
C LYS A 120 -8.37 -13.23 -26.98
N TYR A 121 -8.13 -13.11 -25.67
CA TYR A 121 -8.95 -13.74 -24.62
C TYR A 121 -10.08 -12.84 -24.10
N PHE A 122 -10.15 -11.58 -24.53
CA PHE A 122 -11.20 -10.65 -24.12
C PHE A 122 -12.40 -10.69 -25.07
N GLU A 123 -13.61 -10.84 -24.51
CA GLU A 123 -14.88 -10.73 -25.26
C GLU A 123 -15.07 -9.32 -25.87
N ARG A 124 -14.75 -8.28 -25.10
CA ARG A 124 -14.85 -6.86 -25.52
C ARG A 124 -13.46 -6.21 -25.60
N LYS A 125 -12.77 -6.42 -26.72
CA LYS A 125 -11.41 -5.91 -26.95
C LYS A 125 -11.27 -4.40 -26.78
N GLY A 126 -12.29 -3.61 -27.13
CA GLY A 126 -12.25 -2.14 -27.02
C GLY A 126 -11.97 -1.65 -25.60
N TRP A 127 -12.61 -2.25 -24.59
CA TRP A 127 -12.39 -1.90 -23.19
C TRP A 127 -10.99 -2.31 -22.71
N ALA A 128 -10.50 -3.48 -23.12
CA ALA A 128 -9.17 -3.95 -22.78
C ALA A 128 -8.07 -3.05 -23.38
N VAL A 129 -8.24 -2.61 -24.63
CA VAL A 129 -7.32 -1.65 -25.27
C VAL A 129 -7.35 -0.31 -24.54
N PHE A 130 -8.55 0.19 -24.21
CA PHE A 130 -8.70 1.47 -23.52
C PHE A 130 -8.04 1.46 -22.13
N SER A 131 -8.27 0.42 -21.32
CA SER A 131 -7.64 0.31 -19.99
C SER A 131 -6.13 0.13 -20.08
N ALA A 132 -5.64 -0.65 -21.05
CA ALA A 132 -4.21 -0.85 -21.27
C ALA A 132 -3.51 0.47 -21.65
N LEU A 133 -4.13 1.30 -22.49
CA LEU A 133 -3.59 2.61 -22.84
C LEU A 133 -3.52 3.55 -21.64
N ILE A 134 -4.57 3.60 -20.81
CA ILE A 134 -4.56 4.40 -19.58
C ILE A 134 -3.45 3.93 -18.64
N SER A 135 -3.37 2.62 -18.40
CA SER A 135 -2.36 2.04 -17.51
C SER A 135 -0.94 2.31 -18.00
N LEU A 136 -0.70 2.16 -19.32
CA LEU A 136 0.58 2.46 -19.95
C LEU A 136 0.97 3.93 -19.76
N LEU A 137 0.08 4.86 -20.10
CA LEU A 137 0.35 6.30 -19.99
C LEU A 137 0.59 6.72 -18.54
N ALA A 138 -0.25 6.23 -17.64
CA ALA A 138 -0.13 6.55 -16.22
C ALA A 138 1.18 5.98 -15.64
N GLY A 139 1.57 4.77 -16.05
CA GLY A 139 2.85 4.18 -15.68
C GLY A 139 4.05 4.96 -16.22
N ILE A 140 4.01 5.41 -17.48
CA ILE A 140 5.05 6.28 -18.06
C ILE A 140 5.17 7.58 -17.25
N VAL A 141 4.05 8.26 -16.94
CA VAL A 141 4.06 9.48 -16.14
C VAL A 141 4.69 9.24 -14.76
N LEU A 142 4.40 8.12 -14.13
CA LEU A 142 5.01 7.73 -12.85
C LEU A 142 6.53 7.52 -12.95
N LEU A 143 7.04 6.98 -14.06
CA LEU A 143 8.50 6.81 -14.24
C LEU A 143 9.24 8.14 -14.41
N PHE A 144 8.65 9.08 -15.17
CA PHE A 144 9.28 10.38 -15.43
C PHE A 144 9.05 11.41 -14.32
N SER A 145 7.99 11.24 -13.53
CA SER A 145 7.65 12.13 -12.44
C SER A 145 7.21 11.36 -11.18
N PRO A 146 8.09 10.53 -10.59
CA PRO A 146 7.71 9.58 -9.54
C PRO A 146 7.24 10.25 -8.26
N LEU A 147 7.84 11.38 -7.86
CA LEU A 147 7.47 12.08 -6.63
C LEU A 147 6.05 12.68 -6.72
N ILE A 148 5.79 13.47 -7.76
CA ILE A 148 4.47 14.08 -7.98
C ILE A 148 3.43 13.00 -8.27
N GLY A 149 3.79 11.99 -9.07
CA GLY A 149 2.90 10.88 -9.39
C GLY A 149 2.51 10.06 -8.17
N ALA A 150 3.46 9.73 -7.29
CA ALA A 150 3.16 9.08 -6.01
C ALA A 150 2.32 9.98 -5.09
N ALA A 151 2.53 11.29 -5.09
CA ALA A 151 1.69 12.23 -4.34
C ALA A 151 0.24 12.27 -4.86
N ILE A 152 0.05 12.21 -6.18
CA ILE A 152 -1.28 12.10 -6.79
C ILE A 152 -1.92 10.76 -6.40
N LEU A 153 -1.17 9.65 -6.51
CA LEU A 153 -1.67 8.33 -6.08
C LEU A 153 -2.04 8.31 -4.60
N TRP A 154 -1.27 8.99 -3.75
CA TRP A 154 -1.56 9.14 -2.32
C TRP A 154 -2.89 9.86 -2.09
N LEU A 155 -3.14 10.96 -2.81
CA LEU A 155 -4.41 11.68 -2.72
C LEU A 155 -5.58 10.85 -3.29
N LEU A 156 -5.36 10.14 -4.40
CA LEU A 156 -6.35 9.23 -4.97
C LEU A 156 -6.70 8.09 -4.01
N LEU A 157 -5.72 7.55 -3.29
CA LEU A 157 -5.94 6.58 -2.21
C LEU A 157 -6.84 7.19 -1.13
N GLY A 158 -6.55 8.41 -0.67
CA GLY A 158 -7.38 9.11 0.31
C GLY A 158 -8.82 9.29 -0.16
N LEU A 159 -9.01 9.74 -1.40
CA LEU A 159 -10.34 9.92 -2.00
C LEU A 159 -11.09 8.58 -2.13
N ALA A 160 -10.42 7.52 -2.57
CA ALA A 160 -11.00 6.19 -2.64
C ALA A 160 -11.42 5.68 -1.26
N MET A 161 -10.61 5.92 -0.22
CA MET A 161 -10.95 5.57 1.16
C MET A 161 -12.17 6.34 1.69
N ILE A 162 -12.33 7.62 1.31
CA ILE A 162 -13.53 8.40 1.62
C ILE A 162 -14.75 7.75 0.96
N ILE A 163 -14.70 7.47 -0.34
CA ILE A 163 -15.81 6.87 -1.08
C ILE A 163 -16.21 5.53 -0.46
N VAL A 164 -15.24 4.64 -0.22
CA VAL A 164 -15.48 3.35 0.43
C VAL A 164 -16.04 3.51 1.84
N GLY A 165 -15.54 4.47 2.61
CA GLY A 165 -16.02 4.79 3.95
C GLY A 165 -17.49 5.21 3.95
N VAL A 166 -17.86 6.14 3.07
CA VAL A 166 -19.23 6.61 2.87
C VAL A 166 -20.15 5.44 2.49
N VAL A 167 -19.76 4.64 1.49
CA VAL A 167 -20.55 3.47 1.06
C VAL A 167 -20.78 2.48 2.22
N LYS A 168 -19.74 2.18 3.01
CA LYS A 168 -19.86 1.25 4.15
C LYS A 168 -20.73 1.79 5.28
N ILE A 169 -20.69 3.10 5.53
CA ILE A 169 -21.59 3.75 6.49
C ILE A 169 -23.04 3.65 6.01
N PHE A 170 -23.31 3.91 4.73
CA PHE A 170 -24.65 3.69 4.16
C PHE A 170 -25.09 2.23 4.31
N GLN A 171 -24.22 1.26 3.99
CA GLN A 171 -24.51 -0.18 4.17
C GLN A 171 -24.83 -0.53 5.62
N TYR A 172 -24.11 0.05 6.60
CA TYR A 172 -24.38 -0.17 8.02
C TYR A 172 -25.80 0.27 8.43
N PHE A 173 -26.30 1.38 7.86
CA PHE A 173 -27.64 1.90 8.13
C PHE A 173 -28.74 1.17 7.35
N THR A 174 -28.48 0.76 6.10
CA THR A 174 -29.46 0.00 5.30
C THR A 174 -29.59 -1.46 5.73
N TRP A 175 -28.65 -1.98 6.52
CA TRP A 175 -28.72 -3.30 7.14
C TRP A 175 -29.86 -3.35 8.18
N SER A 176 -31.07 -3.60 7.67
CA SER A 176 -32.34 -3.61 8.41
C SER A 176 -32.69 -5.01 8.95
N HIS A 177 -33.26 -5.04 10.17
CA HIS A 177 -33.63 -6.18 11.03
C HIS A 177 -34.78 -7.07 10.48
N ARG A 178 -34.84 -7.38 9.17
CA ARG A 178 -36.04 -7.99 8.57
C ARG A 178 -36.29 -9.50 8.81
N HIS A 179 -35.48 -10.18 9.64
CA HIS A 179 -35.66 -11.61 9.91
C HIS A 179 -35.39 -12.00 11.37
N ALA A 180 -35.98 -11.28 12.32
CA ALA A 180 -36.19 -11.77 13.69
C ALA A 180 -37.69 -11.94 13.93
#